data_AF-A0AAJ2QE19-F1
#
_entry.id   AF-A0AAJ2QE19-F1
#
_cell.length_a   1.000
_cell.length_b   1.000
_cell.length_c   1.000
_cell.angle_alpha   90.00
_cell.angle_beta   90.00
_cell.angle_gamma   90.00
#
_symmetry.space_group_name_H-M   'P 1'
#
loop_
_entity.id
_entity.type
_entity.pdbx_description
1 polymer ?
#
loop_
_entity_poly.entity_id
_entity_poly.type
_entity_poly.pdbx_seq_one_letter_code
_entity_poly.pdbx_strand_id
1 'polypeptide(L)'
;MRDLASFAHLCGATPIPALSGRTDRHRINRGGDSNANSVLCTIILVCMRYDQRTRDYVARRTTEGMSTKDIMRCLKRFVVLEI
;
A
#
# COMPACT_ATOMS: atom_id res chain seq x y z
N MET A 1 -8.98 -21.79 0.42
CA MET A 1 -8.72 -20.65 1.33
C MET A 1 -8.06 -19.56 0.52
N ARG A 2 -8.69 -18.38 0.36
CA ARG A 2 -8.00 -17.20 -0.17
C ARG A 2 -7.18 -16.61 0.96
N ASP A 3 -5.87 -16.78 0.86
CA ASP A 3 -4.94 -16.19 1.80
C ASP A 3 -4.66 -14.74 1.37
N LEU A 4 -5.01 -13.77 2.22
CA LEU A 4 -4.90 -12.34 1.93
C LEU A 4 -3.45 -11.91 1.66
N ALA A 5 -2.47 -12.60 2.28
CA ALA A 5 -1.05 -12.32 2.03
C ALA A 5 -0.62 -12.78 0.63
N SER A 6 -1.15 -13.91 0.16
CA SER A 6 -0.94 -14.42 -1.20
C SER A 6 -1.56 -13.48 -2.24
N PHE A 7 -2.75 -12.95 -1.97
CA PHE A 7 -3.38 -11.93 -2.82
C PHE A 7 -2.57 -10.62 -2.84
N ALA A 8 -2.09 -10.16 -1.70
CA ALA A 8 -1.21 -9.00 -1.63
C ALA A 8 0.10 -9.19 -2.39
N HIS A 9 0.64 -10.41 -2.37
CA HIS A 9 1.84 -10.73 -3.13
C HIS A 9 1.57 -10.70 -4.63
N LEU A 10 0.43 -11.25 -5.07
CA LEU A 10 -0.03 -11.20 -6.45
C LEU A 10 -0.22 -9.77 -6.95
N CYS A 11 -0.83 -8.89 -6.15
CA CYS A 11 -1.05 -7.49 -6.52
C CYS A 11 0.19 -6.59 -6.35
N GLY A 12 1.34 -7.13 -5.93
CA GLY A 12 2.56 -6.35 -5.70
C GLY A 12 2.47 -5.37 -4.50
N ALA A 13 1.50 -5.56 -3.61
CA ALA A 13 1.26 -4.72 -2.42
C ALA A 13 1.99 -5.23 -1.17
N THR A 14 2.68 -6.38 -1.25
CA THR A 14 3.47 -6.91 -0.15
C THR A 14 4.68 -6.03 0.17
N PRO A 15 4.89 -5.67 1.45
CA PRO A 15 6.08 -4.94 1.86
C PRO A 15 7.30 -5.87 1.75
N ILE A 16 8.29 -5.47 0.94
CA ILE A 16 9.56 -6.18 0.85
C ILE A 16 10.64 -5.31 1.50
N PRO A 17 11.36 -5.81 2.52
CA PRO A 17 12.45 -5.05 3.11
C PRO A 17 13.52 -4.76 2.05
N ALA A 18 14.04 -3.54 2.03
CA ALA A 18 15.05 -3.14 1.06
C ALA A 18 16.38 -3.89 1.28
N LEU A 19 16.69 -4.22 2.53
CA LEU A 19 17.93 -4.85 2.99
C LEU A 19 17.59 -5.94 4.03
N SER A 20 18.41 -6.98 4.14
CA SER A 20 18.19 -8.10 5.07
C SER A 20 18.32 -7.74 6.55
N GLY A 21 19.08 -6.68 6.89
CA GLY A 21 19.36 -6.28 8.27
C GLY A 21 18.80 -4.90 8.70
N ARG A 22 18.13 -4.16 7.80
CA ARG A 22 17.51 -2.87 8.10
C ARG A 22 16.14 -2.77 7.44
N THR A 23 15.09 -2.77 8.27
CA THR A 23 13.68 -2.85 7.87
C THR A 23 12.98 -1.49 7.77
N ASP A 24 13.66 -0.38 8.07
CA ASP A 24 13.06 0.96 8.00
C ASP A 24 12.59 1.33 6.59
N ARG A 25 13.25 0.78 5.55
CA ARG A 25 12.92 1.04 4.14
C ARG A 25 12.37 -0.20 3.47
N HIS A 26 11.27 0.00 2.74
CA HIS A 26 10.62 -1.03 1.95
C HIS A 26 10.75 -0.71 0.46
N ARG A 27 11.13 -1.72 -0.33
CA ARG A 27 11.17 -1.63 -1.80
C ARG A 27 9.85 -2.11 -2.41
N ILE A 28 9.63 -1.72 -3.66
CA ILE A 28 8.47 -2.16 -4.45
C ILE A 28 8.64 -3.64 -4.81
N ASN A 29 7.57 -4.43 -4.68
CA ASN A 29 7.51 -5.78 -5.21
C ASN A 29 7.36 -5.74 -6.73
N ARG A 30 8.39 -6.18 -7.46
CA ARG A 30 8.37 -6.27 -8.94
C ARG A 30 7.86 -7.61 -9.46
N GLY A 31 7.72 -8.62 -8.59
CA GLY A 31 7.26 -9.96 -8.97
C GLY A 31 5.74 -10.13 -8.97
N GLY A 32 4.98 -9.09 -8.60
CA GLY A 32 3.53 -9.07 -8.69
C GLY A 32 3.02 -8.53 -10.03
N ASP A 33 1.71 -8.60 -10.23
CA ASP A 33 1.00 -8.08 -11.38
C ASP A 33 1.02 -6.53 -11.38
N SER A 34 1.64 -5.95 -12.41
CA SER A 34 1.77 -4.50 -12.60
C SER A 34 0.44 -3.82 -12.91
N ASN A 35 -0.47 -4.50 -13.61
CA ASN A 35 -1.81 -3.99 -13.92
C ASN A 35 -2.65 -3.93 -12.64
N ALA A 36 -2.64 -5.00 -11.83
CA ALA A 36 -3.32 -5.00 -10.54
C ALA A 36 -2.80 -3.87 -9.64
N ASN A 37 -1.48 -3.67 -9.59
CA ASN A 37 -0.86 -2.60 -8.82
C ASN A 37 -1.23 -1.18 -9.33
N SER A 38 -1.47 -1.02 -10.64
CA SER A 38 -1.95 0.22 -11.25
C SER A 38 -3.42 0.51 -10.91
N VAL A 39 -4.27 -0.51 -10.94
CA VAL A 39 -5.67 -0.41 -10.50
C VAL A 39 -5.74 -0.01 -9.03
N LEU A 40 -4.91 -0.62 -8.17
CA LEU A 40 -4.81 -0.25 -6.75
C LEU A 40 -4.37 1.21 -6.55
N CYS A 41 -3.41 1.72 -7.35
CA CYS A 41 -3.07 3.15 -7.33
C CYS A 41 -4.33 4.01 -7.58
N THR A 42 -5.09 3.65 -8.60
CA THR A 42 -6.29 4.41 -9.01
C THR A 42 -7.35 4.39 -7.92
N ILE A 43 -7.64 3.22 -7.35
CA ILE A 43 -8.59 3.08 -6.23
C ILE A 43 -8.18 3.97 -5.07
N ILE A 44 -6.91 3.97 -4.68
CA ILE A 44 -6.43 4.79 -3.55
C ILE A 44 -6.56 6.28 -3.83
N LEU A 45 -6.26 6.73 -5.05
CA LEU A 45 -6.45 8.13 -5.42
C LEU A 45 -7.92 8.54 -5.29
N VAL A 46 -8.85 7.64 -5.65
CA VAL A 46 -10.29 7.85 -5.45
C VAL A 46 -10.65 7.85 -3.96
N CYS A 47 -10.15 6.90 -3.16
CA CYS A 47 -10.37 6.87 -1.71
C CYS A 47 -9.85 8.13 -1.02
N MET A 48 -8.63 8.59 -1.34
CA MET A 48 -8.09 9.84 -0.81
C MET A 48 -8.95 11.05 -1.21
N ARG A 49 -9.63 10.98 -2.35
CA ARG A 49 -10.49 12.06 -2.83
C ARG A 49 -11.90 12.03 -2.25
N TYR A 50 -12.48 10.88 -1.92
CA TYR A 50 -13.90 10.80 -1.53
C TYR A 50 -14.15 10.20 -0.15
N ASP A 51 -13.25 9.34 0.34
CA ASP A 51 -13.41 8.69 1.63
C ASP A 51 -12.76 9.52 2.75
N GLN A 52 -13.59 9.94 3.71
CA GLN A 52 -13.13 10.74 4.84
C GLN A 52 -12.19 9.95 5.75
N ARG A 53 -12.42 8.64 5.93
CA ARG A 53 -11.55 7.77 6.76
C ARG A 53 -10.13 7.72 6.20
N THR A 54 -10.00 7.57 4.88
CA THR A 54 -8.71 7.59 4.19
C THR A 54 -8.04 8.96 4.30
N ARG A 55 -8.79 10.07 4.18
CA ARG A 55 -8.25 11.42 4.35
C ARG A 55 -7.70 11.65 5.76
N ASP A 56 -8.43 11.25 6.79
CA ASP A 56 -8.00 11.38 8.18
C ASP A 56 -6.74 10.55 8.45
N TYR A 57 -6.67 9.34 7.87
CA TYR A 57 -5.48 8.50 7.93
C TYR A 57 -4.27 9.17 7.26
N VAL A 58 -4.45 9.72 6.06
CA VAL A 58 -3.40 10.43 5.32
C VAL A 58 -2.93 11.65 6.11
N ALA A 59 -3.85 12.44 6.67
CA ALA A 59 -3.52 13.62 7.47
C ALA A 59 -2.67 13.22 8.69
N ARG A 60 -3.11 12.22 9.45
CA ARG A 60 -2.37 11.70 10.60
C ARG A 60 -0.96 11.22 10.23
N ARG A 61 -0.82 10.40 9.18
CA ARG A 61 0.49 9.90 8.73
C ARG A 61 1.39 10.99 8.18
N THR A 62 0.82 12.02 7.57
CA THR A 62 1.55 13.20 7.12
C THR A 62 2.12 13.97 8.31
N THR A 63 1.35 14.13 9.40
CA THR A 63 1.84 14.76 10.63
C THR A 63 2.92 13.95 11.35
N GLU A 64 2.93 12.62 11.18
CA GLU A 64 3.99 11.72 11.67
C GLU A 64 5.28 11.79 10.83
N GLY A 65 5.31 12.60 9.76
CA GLY A 65 6.48 12.80 8.90
C GLY A 65 6.66 11.74 7.82
N MET A 66 5.67 10.88 7.57
CA MET A 66 5.74 9.90 6.48
C MET A 66 5.58 10.58 5.12
N SER A 67 6.36 10.13 4.13
CA SER A 67 6.20 10.61 2.76
C SER A 67 4.88 10.13 2.15
N THR A 68 4.29 10.91 1.24
CA THR A 68 3.07 10.51 0.52
C THR A 68 3.19 9.15 -0.16
N LYS A 69 4.39 8.80 -0.67
CA LYS A 69 4.66 7.49 -1.27
C LYS A 69 4.57 6.35 -0.26
N ASP A 70 5.04 6.56 0.97
CA ASP A 70 4.96 5.56 2.03
C ASP A 70 3.53 5.39 2.51
N ILE A 71 2.79 6.49 2.65
CA ILE A 71 1.35 6.49 2.98
C ILE A 71 0.56 5.71 1.92
N MET A 72 0.79 5.98 0.63
CA MET A 72 0.15 5.24 -0.46
C MET A 72 0.46 3.74 -0.42
N ARG A 73 1.69 3.33 -0.06
CA ARG A 73 2.00 1.89 0.11
C ARG A 73 1.25 1.27 1.28
N CYS A 74 1.11 1.97 2.40
CA CYS A 74 0.28 1.52 3.51
C CYS A 74 -1.19 1.35 3.10
N LEU A 75 -1.73 2.31 2.33
CA LEU A 75 -3.10 2.24 1.83
C LEU A 75 -3.31 1.09 0.83
N LYS A 76 -2.36 0.84 -0.07
CA LYS A 76 -2.40 -0.34 -0.98
C LYS A 76 -2.53 -1.64 -0.21
N ARG A 77 -1.71 -1.79 0.82
CA ARG A 77 -1.77 -2.96 1.68
C ARG A 77 -3.11 -3.04 2.41
N PHE A 78 -3.62 -1.93 2.93
CA PHE A 78 -4.90 -1.91 3.65
C PHE A 78 -6.07 -2.33 2.75
N VAL A 79 -6.21 -1.72 1.57
CA VAL A 79 -7.28 -2.05 0.61
C VAL A 79 -7.24 -3.51 0.19
N VAL A 80 -6.06 -4.04 -0.07
CA VAL A 80 -5.87 -5.44 -0.47
C VAL A 80 -6.21 -6.43 0.65
N LEU A 81 -6.05 -6.04 1.92
CA LEU A 81 -6.41 -6.87 3.08
C LEU A 81 -7.90 -6.74 3.46
N GLU A 82 -8.61 -5.75 2.92
CA GLU A 82 -10.03 -5.50 3.19
C GLU A 82 -10.96 -6.22 2.21
N ILE A 83 -10.47 -6.57 1.01
CA ILE A 83 -11.17 -7.34 -0.04
C ILE A 83 -11.14 -8.84 0.28
#